data_AF-A0A0F8X9A4-F1
#
_entry.id   AF-A0A0F8X9A4-F1
#
_cell.length_a   1.000
_cell.length_b   1.000
_cell.length_c   1.000
_cell.angle_alpha   90.00
_cell.angle_beta   90.00
_cell.angle_gamma   90.00
#
_symmetry.space_group_name_H-M   'P 1'
#
loop_
_entity.id
_entity.type
_entity.pdbx_description
1 polymer ?
#
loop_
_entity_poly.entity_id
_entity_poly.type
_entity_poly.pdbx_seq_one_letter_code
_entity_poly.pdbx_strand_id
1 'polypeptide(L)'
;MMARIIHRVTYILATIFTIFIFRSVIQALDYQPEGVSIHHPYHLEPEWEWARNVSIVYTWVNGSDPNFRSQRKRYGGIIGGSLDRDNNELLYSLRSLNEFLPWHTGMVYIVTPNQAPYWLNQSHPRVQIINQNDLIPPEVHPTFNTNTIEQFLHYIPGLSELFIHFNDDYFLHASCHPSDFFTGTKGVKIFLTDTEVTKNRSKLVTQMNRDRNPWDKSLLRTFILLLDTYRLHNMPLSNTHHAPYVYSKQVFHEMHSVWFDELHEGSWNRFRSGNDILIPIAHYGFTIQQGWSCCKLANEIVTGSDGTIKYVEFTSNTTENAIKIATLRQNRNLKMFNINDDMDIGDSASDARVQLNDFLDQEYGHLIGTFEVRT
;
A
#
# COMPACT_ATOMS: atom_id res chain seq x y z
N MET A 1 16.88 13.36 56.26
CA MET A 1 18.04 12.81 55.51
C MET A 1 17.62 12.02 54.27
N MET A 2 16.61 11.15 54.35
CA MET A 2 16.05 10.39 53.20
C MET A 2 15.51 11.24 52.03
N ALA A 3 14.80 12.34 52.30
CA ALA A 3 14.19 13.17 51.24
C ALA A 3 15.21 13.86 50.31
N ARG A 4 16.43 14.19 50.81
CA ARG A 4 17.49 14.81 50.00
C ARG A 4 18.21 13.81 49.08
N ILE A 5 18.18 12.52 49.42
CA ILE A 5 18.79 11.46 48.62
C ILE A 5 17.88 11.11 47.43
N ILE A 6 16.56 11.02 47.67
CA ILE A 6 15.57 10.77 46.60
C ILE A 6 15.63 11.88 45.55
N HIS A 7 15.65 13.16 45.97
CA HIS A 7 15.69 14.28 45.03
C HIS A 7 16.98 14.32 44.18
N ARG A 8 18.12 13.91 44.74
CA ARG A 8 19.38 13.82 43.97
C ARG A 8 19.38 12.66 42.98
N VAL A 9 18.78 11.52 43.34
CA VAL A 9 18.67 10.36 42.45
C VAL A 9 17.72 10.65 41.29
N THR A 10 16.58 11.30 41.54
CA THR A 10 15.64 11.70 40.47
C THR A 10 16.27 12.69 39.49
N TYR A 11 17.05 13.66 39.98
CA TYR A 11 17.72 14.65 39.12
C TYR A 11 18.83 14.04 38.27
N ILE A 12 19.61 13.09 38.82
CA ILE A 12 20.65 12.37 38.08
C ILE A 12 20.01 11.47 37.01
N LEU A 13 18.92 10.76 37.32
CA LEU A 13 18.21 9.92 36.35
C LEU A 13 17.58 10.75 35.22
N ALA A 14 16.97 11.90 35.55
CA ALA A 14 16.43 12.82 34.54
C ALA A 14 17.55 13.38 33.63
N THR A 15 18.70 13.74 34.19
CA THR A 15 19.82 14.28 33.42
C THR A 15 20.45 13.21 32.50
N ILE A 16 20.57 11.96 32.98
CA ILE A 16 21.05 10.84 32.16
C ILE A 16 20.05 10.52 31.04
N PHE A 17 18.74 10.56 31.32
CA PHE A 17 17.70 10.33 30.32
C PHE A 17 17.70 11.42 29.23
N THR A 18 17.85 12.69 29.61
CA THR A 18 17.98 13.81 28.65
C THR A 18 19.25 13.71 27.82
N ILE A 19 20.39 13.30 28.40
CA ILE A 19 21.64 13.10 27.67
C ILE A 19 21.53 11.91 26.69
N PHE A 20 20.83 10.83 27.08
CA PHE A 20 20.60 9.69 26.19
C PHE A 20 19.70 10.07 25.01
N ILE A 21 18.60 10.80 25.26
CA ILE A 21 17.73 11.34 24.20
C ILE A 21 18.53 12.25 23.26
N PHE A 22 19.35 13.17 23.79
CA PHE A 22 20.17 14.04 22.94
C PHE A 22 21.22 13.28 22.13
N ARG A 23 21.86 12.23 22.68
CA ARG A 23 22.79 11.39 21.92
C ARG A 23 22.10 10.59 20.82
N SER A 24 20.91 10.05 21.08
CA SER A 24 20.10 9.34 20.09
C SER A 24 19.58 10.27 18.99
N VAL A 25 19.24 11.52 19.33
CA VAL A 25 18.83 12.55 18.36
C VAL A 25 20.02 13.03 17.51
N ILE A 26 21.21 13.18 18.09
CA ILE A 26 22.42 13.55 17.33
C ILE A 26 22.87 12.42 16.39
N GLN A 27 22.78 11.14 16.80
CA GLN A 27 23.04 10.02 15.89
C GLN A 27 21.99 9.85 14.79
N ALA A 28 20.77 10.32 14.99
CA ALA A 28 19.73 10.34 13.97
C ALA A 28 19.91 11.47 12.93
N LEU A 29 20.70 12.50 13.25
CA LEU A 29 20.98 13.64 12.34
C LEU A 29 22.11 13.36 11.33
N ASP A 30 22.92 12.32 11.54
CA ASP A 30 24.03 11.94 10.64
C ASP A 30 23.70 10.78 9.70
N TYR A 31 22.44 10.31 9.65
CA TYR A 31 22.03 9.29 8.69
C TYR A 31 21.70 9.91 7.35
N GLN A 32 22.64 9.82 6.42
CA GLN A 32 22.37 9.90 4.99
C GLN A 32 22.17 8.45 4.50
N PRO A 33 21.01 8.06 3.93
CA PRO A 33 20.96 6.82 3.17
C PRO A 33 22.02 6.93 2.07
N GLU A 34 22.81 5.87 1.87
CA GLU A 34 23.79 5.83 0.80
C GLU A 34 23.06 5.99 -0.54
N GLY A 35 22.97 7.23 -1.02
CA GLY A 35 22.42 7.58 -2.31
C GLY A 35 23.27 6.90 -3.38
N VAL A 36 22.65 6.02 -4.14
CA VAL A 36 23.27 5.42 -5.31
C VAL A 36 23.46 6.55 -6.31
N SER A 37 24.71 6.94 -6.59
CA SER A 37 24.99 8.02 -7.52
C SER A 37 24.35 7.72 -8.87
N ILE A 38 23.42 8.58 -9.27
CA ILE A 38 22.94 8.77 -10.64
C ILE A 38 24.17 8.87 -11.55
N HIS A 39 24.44 7.82 -12.37
CA HIS A 39 25.16 7.81 -13.66
C HIS A 39 25.79 6.46 -14.05
N HIS A 40 25.53 5.35 -13.33
CA HIS A 40 25.73 4.02 -13.90
C HIS A 40 24.40 3.36 -14.27
N PRO A 41 24.22 2.86 -15.52
CA PRO A 41 23.02 2.12 -15.87
C PRO A 41 22.92 0.92 -14.93
N TYR A 42 21.82 0.82 -14.19
CA TYR A 42 21.59 -0.32 -13.32
C TYR A 42 21.51 -1.58 -14.19
N HIS A 43 22.55 -2.40 -14.13
CA HIS A 43 22.66 -3.65 -14.86
C HIS A 43 21.89 -4.72 -14.12
N LEU A 44 20.73 -5.10 -14.66
CA LEU A 44 20.01 -6.29 -14.22
C LEU A 44 20.69 -7.53 -14.82
N GLU A 45 20.66 -8.64 -14.08
CA GLU A 45 21.03 -9.93 -14.61
C GLU A 45 20.06 -10.32 -15.75
N PRO A 46 20.51 -11.07 -16.78
CA PRO A 46 19.70 -11.36 -17.97
C PRO A 46 18.33 -11.97 -17.68
N GLU A 47 18.22 -12.78 -16.63
CA GLU A 47 16.97 -13.39 -16.17
C GLU A 47 15.93 -12.38 -15.62
N TRP A 48 16.36 -11.18 -15.24
CA TRP A 48 15.54 -10.11 -14.67
C TRP A 48 15.25 -8.97 -15.64
N GLU A 49 15.92 -8.92 -16.80
CA GLU A 49 15.79 -7.80 -17.74
C GLU A 49 14.34 -7.57 -18.23
N TRP A 50 13.50 -8.60 -18.22
CA TRP A 50 12.07 -8.45 -18.52
C TRP A 50 11.33 -7.58 -17.50
N ALA A 51 11.76 -7.59 -16.22
CA ALA A 51 11.10 -6.87 -15.14
C ALA A 51 11.19 -5.36 -15.34
N ARG A 52 12.27 -4.88 -15.99
CA ARG A 52 12.50 -3.47 -16.34
C ARG A 52 11.28 -2.79 -16.95
N ASN A 53 10.51 -3.51 -17.76
CA ASN A 53 9.34 -2.98 -18.49
C ASN A 53 8.00 -3.34 -17.86
N VAL A 54 7.99 -3.95 -16.66
CA VAL A 54 6.75 -4.21 -15.92
C VAL A 54 6.07 -2.89 -15.57
N SER A 55 4.76 -2.85 -15.75
CA SER A 55 3.95 -1.69 -15.39
C SER A 55 3.83 -1.56 -13.87
N ILE A 56 3.85 -0.33 -13.40
CA ILE A 56 3.50 0.02 -12.02
C ILE A 56 2.18 0.78 -12.08
N VAL A 57 1.22 0.42 -11.23
CA VAL A 57 -0.11 1.02 -11.20
C VAL A 57 -0.35 1.60 -9.81
N TYR A 58 -0.60 2.89 -9.74
CA TYR A 58 -1.04 3.58 -8.53
C TYR A 58 -2.55 3.75 -8.53
N THR A 59 -3.19 3.57 -7.37
CA THR A 59 -4.50 4.16 -7.08
C THR A 59 -4.33 5.41 -6.24
N TRP A 60 -5.00 6.49 -6.61
CA TRP A 60 -4.93 7.75 -5.87
C TRP A 60 -6.21 8.57 -5.99
N VAL A 61 -6.54 9.28 -4.91
CA VAL A 61 -7.65 10.21 -4.86
C VAL A 61 -7.30 11.44 -4.04
N ASN A 62 -7.72 12.61 -4.52
CA ASN A 62 -7.71 13.85 -3.77
C ASN A 62 -9.13 14.17 -3.29
N GLY A 63 -9.41 13.88 -2.03
CA GLY A 63 -10.70 14.16 -1.39
C GLY A 63 -10.96 15.65 -1.13
N SER A 64 -9.98 16.53 -1.36
CA SER A 64 -10.19 17.99 -1.32
C SER A 64 -10.74 18.55 -2.63
N ASP A 65 -10.69 17.79 -3.74
CA ASP A 65 -11.21 18.23 -5.04
C ASP A 65 -12.72 18.56 -4.96
N PRO A 66 -13.15 19.76 -5.39
CA PRO A 66 -14.55 20.19 -5.27
C PRO A 66 -15.54 19.29 -6.02
N ASN A 67 -15.16 18.79 -7.20
CA ASN A 67 -16.04 17.96 -8.02
C ASN A 67 -16.23 16.59 -7.35
N PHE A 68 -15.14 15.96 -6.91
CA PHE A 68 -15.16 14.71 -6.16
C PHE A 68 -15.97 14.83 -4.88
N ARG A 69 -15.73 15.87 -4.07
CA ARG A 69 -16.50 16.14 -2.85
C ARG A 69 -17.98 16.31 -3.11
N SER A 70 -18.36 17.05 -4.16
CA SER A 70 -19.76 17.24 -4.51
C SER A 70 -20.44 15.92 -4.90
N GLN A 71 -19.77 15.09 -5.69
CA GLN A 71 -20.27 13.79 -6.12
C GLN A 71 -20.39 12.84 -4.93
N ARG A 72 -19.33 12.72 -4.12
CA ARG A 72 -19.31 11.88 -2.93
C ARG A 72 -20.42 12.24 -1.95
N LYS A 73 -20.61 13.53 -1.66
CA LYS A 73 -21.70 14.03 -0.82
C LYS A 73 -23.06 13.71 -1.41
N ARG A 74 -23.25 13.88 -2.72
CA ARG A 74 -24.52 13.58 -3.42
C ARG A 74 -24.96 12.12 -3.23
N TYR A 75 -24.02 11.19 -3.14
CA TYR A 75 -24.31 9.77 -2.93
C TYR A 75 -24.29 9.33 -1.46
N GLY A 76 -24.18 10.25 -0.51
CA GLY A 76 -24.26 9.95 0.93
C GLY A 76 -22.90 9.66 1.60
N GLY A 77 -21.81 9.98 0.93
CA GLY A 77 -20.46 9.82 1.46
C GLY A 77 -20.08 10.87 2.51
N ILE A 78 -19.26 10.45 3.49
CA ILE A 78 -18.63 11.35 4.46
C ILE A 78 -17.52 12.14 3.75
N ILE A 79 -17.44 13.45 4.00
CA ILE A 79 -16.44 14.34 3.42
C ILE A 79 -15.32 14.59 4.43
N GLY A 80 -14.07 14.50 3.98
CA GLY A 80 -12.88 14.80 4.79
C GLY A 80 -12.46 13.67 5.74
N GLY A 81 -12.87 12.43 5.44
CA GLY A 81 -12.39 11.25 6.16
C GLY A 81 -10.96 10.90 5.77
N SER A 82 -10.40 9.88 6.42
CA SER A 82 -9.08 9.33 6.09
C SER A 82 -9.05 8.65 4.72
N LEU A 83 -10.16 7.99 4.32
CA LEU A 83 -10.25 7.18 3.10
C LEU A 83 -10.00 7.92 1.78
N ASP A 84 -10.13 9.24 1.77
CA ASP A 84 -9.94 10.09 0.59
C ASP A 84 -8.99 11.26 0.86
N ARG A 85 -8.24 11.23 1.95
CA ARG A 85 -7.30 12.31 2.30
C ARG A 85 -6.05 12.23 1.43
N ASP A 86 -5.59 13.38 0.97
CA ASP A 86 -4.30 13.54 0.28
C ASP A 86 -3.41 14.46 1.12
N ASN A 87 -2.35 13.90 1.69
CA ASN A 87 -1.26 14.58 2.39
C ASN A 87 0.02 14.57 1.55
N ASN A 88 -0.08 14.49 0.22
CA ASN A 88 1.03 14.32 -0.72
C ASN A 88 1.74 12.97 -0.65
N GLU A 89 1.10 11.92 -0.11
CA GLU A 89 1.68 10.58 -0.05
C GLU A 89 2.11 10.10 -1.44
N LEU A 90 1.26 10.29 -2.46
CA LEU A 90 1.59 9.93 -3.85
C LEU A 90 2.88 10.60 -4.36
N LEU A 91 3.10 11.88 -4.01
CA LEU A 91 4.31 12.61 -4.40
C LEU A 91 5.55 11.90 -3.83
N TYR A 92 5.57 11.71 -2.52
CA TYR A 92 6.71 11.12 -1.83
C TYR A 92 6.88 9.64 -2.17
N SER A 93 5.79 8.90 -2.41
CA SER A 93 5.83 7.52 -2.91
C SER A 93 6.52 7.45 -4.27
N LEU A 94 6.16 8.31 -5.23
CA LEU A 94 6.80 8.34 -6.55
C LEU A 94 8.26 8.81 -6.50
N ARG A 95 8.63 9.66 -5.54
CA ARG A 95 10.04 9.99 -5.27
C ARG A 95 10.81 8.78 -4.78
N SER A 96 10.25 8.05 -3.82
CA SER A 96 10.83 6.79 -3.32
C SER A 96 10.96 5.75 -4.43
N LEU A 97 9.99 5.66 -5.34
CA LEU A 97 10.03 4.78 -6.50
C LEU A 97 11.19 5.12 -7.44
N ASN A 98 11.38 6.40 -7.75
CA ASN A 98 12.47 6.85 -8.63
C ASN A 98 13.86 6.56 -8.03
N GLU A 99 14.02 6.73 -6.73
CA GLU A 99 15.29 6.47 -6.04
C GLU A 99 15.58 4.97 -5.87
N PHE A 100 14.58 4.20 -5.45
CA PHE A 100 14.78 2.84 -4.96
C PHE A 100 14.40 1.73 -5.96
N LEU A 101 13.88 2.07 -7.15
CA LEU A 101 13.77 1.16 -8.30
C LEU A 101 14.57 1.67 -9.51
N PRO A 102 15.89 1.85 -9.40
CA PRO A 102 16.71 2.40 -10.49
C PRO A 102 16.73 1.53 -11.76
N TRP A 103 16.31 0.27 -11.65
CA TRP A 103 16.20 -0.65 -12.78
C TRP A 103 14.91 -0.45 -13.60
N HIS A 104 13.87 0.19 -13.06
CA HIS A 104 12.56 0.27 -13.69
C HIS A 104 12.52 1.34 -14.79
N THR A 105 12.12 0.94 -16.00
CA THR A 105 11.88 1.85 -17.13
C THR A 105 10.51 1.66 -17.77
N GLY A 106 9.65 0.83 -17.19
CA GLY A 106 8.29 0.59 -17.64
C GLY A 106 7.35 1.77 -17.41
N MET A 107 6.09 1.56 -17.81
CA MET A 107 5.02 2.54 -17.60
C MET A 107 4.60 2.61 -16.14
N VAL A 108 4.29 3.81 -15.68
CA VAL A 108 3.66 4.13 -14.40
C VAL A 108 2.28 4.71 -14.69
N TYR A 109 1.23 3.97 -14.34
CA TYR A 109 -0.15 4.40 -14.48
C TYR A 109 -0.66 4.92 -13.14
N ILE A 110 -1.38 6.04 -13.13
CA ILE A 110 -2.04 6.58 -11.94
C ILE A 110 -3.55 6.58 -12.20
N VAL A 111 -4.25 5.67 -11.55
CA VAL A 111 -5.71 5.50 -11.67
C VAL A 111 -6.41 6.38 -10.63
N THR A 112 -7.32 7.22 -11.10
CA THR A 112 -7.93 8.28 -10.29
C THR A 112 -9.33 8.64 -10.80
N PRO A 113 -10.23 9.19 -9.97
CA PRO A 113 -11.55 9.68 -10.41
C PRO A 113 -11.46 10.99 -11.19
N ASN A 114 -10.77 10.99 -12.32
CA ASN A 114 -10.56 12.14 -13.22
C ASN A 114 -9.88 13.33 -12.54
N GLN A 115 -8.83 13.08 -11.76
CA GLN A 115 -8.00 14.10 -11.12
C GLN A 115 -6.56 14.03 -11.62
N ALA A 116 -5.81 15.10 -11.41
CA ALA A 116 -4.39 15.14 -11.71
C ALA A 116 -3.64 15.95 -10.63
N PRO A 117 -2.59 15.41 -10.01
CA PRO A 117 -1.78 16.19 -9.09
C PRO A 117 -1.11 17.36 -9.82
N TYR A 118 -1.15 18.56 -9.23
CA TYR A 118 -0.63 19.77 -9.87
C TYR A 118 0.89 19.74 -10.12
N TRP A 119 1.62 18.97 -9.32
CA TRP A 119 3.07 18.81 -9.39
C TRP A 119 3.51 17.76 -10.42
N LEU A 120 2.59 16.93 -10.94
CA LEU A 120 2.92 15.83 -11.84
C LEU A 120 3.20 16.33 -13.27
N ASN A 121 4.35 15.95 -13.82
CA ASN A 121 4.67 16.14 -15.22
C ASN A 121 3.94 15.12 -16.10
N GLN A 122 2.71 15.47 -16.51
CA GLN A 122 1.87 14.65 -17.39
C GLN A 122 2.44 14.48 -18.82
N SER A 123 3.48 15.24 -19.19
CA SER A 123 4.17 15.06 -20.46
C SER A 123 5.30 14.03 -20.38
N HIS A 124 5.57 13.46 -19.20
CA HIS A 124 6.61 12.45 -19.04
C HIS A 124 6.21 11.16 -19.78
N PRO A 125 7.06 10.60 -20.67
CA PRO A 125 6.66 9.51 -21.57
C PRO A 125 6.33 8.20 -20.86
N ARG A 126 6.75 8.04 -19.59
CA ARG A 126 6.48 6.86 -18.77
C ARG A 126 5.32 7.02 -17.79
N VAL A 127 4.71 8.19 -17.66
CA VAL A 127 3.62 8.40 -16.69
C VAL A 127 2.33 8.70 -17.42
N GLN A 128 1.26 8.01 -17.04
CA GLN A 128 -0.05 8.25 -17.60
C GLN A 128 -1.12 8.25 -16.52
N ILE A 129 -1.94 9.29 -16.50
CA ILE A 129 -3.16 9.34 -15.70
C ILE A 129 -4.24 8.55 -16.43
N ILE A 130 -4.91 7.66 -15.71
CA ILE A 130 -6.05 6.89 -16.19
C ILE A 130 -7.27 7.28 -15.36
N ASN A 131 -8.34 7.71 -16.02
CA ASN A 131 -9.61 7.88 -15.34
C ASN A 131 -10.18 6.50 -14.99
N GLN A 132 -10.47 6.24 -13.73
CA GLN A 132 -11.03 4.96 -13.28
C GLN A 132 -12.33 4.59 -14.03
N ASN A 133 -13.10 5.59 -14.46
CA ASN A 133 -14.36 5.37 -15.17
C ASN A 133 -14.15 4.83 -16.60
N ASP A 134 -12.94 4.94 -17.15
CA ASP A 134 -12.62 4.34 -18.45
C ASP A 134 -12.34 2.83 -18.32
N LEU A 135 -12.14 2.33 -17.09
CA LEU A 135 -11.85 0.92 -16.79
C LEU A 135 -13.08 0.16 -16.28
N ILE A 136 -13.96 0.86 -15.57
CA ILE A 136 -15.08 0.28 -14.82
C ILE A 136 -16.36 0.39 -15.67
N PRO A 137 -17.24 -0.63 -15.71
CA PRO A 137 -18.49 -0.57 -16.45
C PRO A 137 -19.36 0.65 -16.08
N PRO A 138 -19.99 1.34 -17.07
CA PRO A 138 -20.74 2.57 -16.82
C PRO A 138 -21.84 2.48 -15.76
N GLU A 139 -22.48 1.33 -15.65
CA GLU A 139 -23.56 1.04 -14.70
C GLU A 139 -23.10 1.05 -13.23
N VAL A 140 -21.82 0.82 -12.96
CA VAL A 140 -21.23 0.83 -11.62
C VAL A 140 -20.96 2.26 -11.14
N HIS A 141 -20.99 3.26 -12.03
CA HIS A 141 -20.61 4.63 -11.68
C HIS A 141 -21.65 5.41 -10.85
N PRO A 142 -21.18 6.42 -10.09
CA PRO A 142 -19.80 6.58 -9.66
C PRO A 142 -19.49 5.60 -8.53
N THR A 143 -18.23 5.15 -8.45
CA THR A 143 -17.74 4.36 -7.31
C THR A 143 -16.62 5.11 -6.59
N PHE A 144 -16.63 4.98 -5.26
CA PHE A 144 -15.62 5.48 -4.33
C PHE A 144 -15.04 4.30 -3.52
N ASN A 145 -15.26 3.08 -4.00
CA ASN A 145 -14.89 1.86 -3.33
C ASN A 145 -13.64 1.28 -3.98
N THR A 146 -12.51 1.31 -3.27
CA THR A 146 -11.24 0.74 -3.74
C THR A 146 -11.38 -0.72 -4.15
N ASN A 147 -12.21 -1.52 -3.45
CA ASN A 147 -12.44 -2.91 -3.82
C ASN A 147 -13.09 -3.05 -5.20
N THR A 148 -13.92 -2.09 -5.60
CA THR A 148 -14.49 -2.03 -6.95
C THR A 148 -13.45 -1.55 -7.94
N ILE A 149 -12.69 -0.49 -7.62
CA ILE A 149 -11.68 0.08 -8.54
C ILE A 149 -10.60 -0.95 -8.87
N GLU A 150 -10.07 -1.65 -7.87
CA GLU A 150 -9.02 -2.67 -8.03
C GLU A 150 -9.44 -3.84 -8.93
N GLN A 151 -10.73 -4.18 -8.97
CA GLN A 151 -11.25 -5.26 -9.84
C GLN A 151 -10.96 -5.03 -11.31
N PHE A 152 -10.88 -3.76 -11.73
CA PHE A 152 -10.83 -3.39 -13.15
C PHE A 152 -9.46 -2.83 -13.57
N LEU A 153 -8.46 -2.81 -12.70
CA LEU A 153 -7.10 -2.33 -13.06
C LEU A 153 -6.49 -3.10 -14.22
N HIS A 154 -6.80 -4.38 -14.35
CA HIS A 154 -6.30 -5.23 -15.44
C HIS A 154 -6.77 -4.80 -16.85
N TYR A 155 -7.76 -3.89 -16.95
CA TYR A 155 -8.22 -3.30 -18.20
C TYR A 155 -7.42 -2.08 -18.67
N ILE A 156 -6.42 -1.61 -17.91
CA ILE A 156 -5.58 -0.49 -18.33
C ILE A 156 -4.95 -0.81 -19.70
N PRO A 157 -5.17 0.04 -20.73
CA PRO A 157 -4.56 -0.16 -22.04
C PRO A 157 -3.04 -0.15 -21.95
N GLY A 158 -2.38 -1.13 -22.57
CA GLY A 158 -0.92 -1.24 -22.54
C GLY A 158 -0.34 -1.80 -21.22
N LEU A 159 -1.18 -2.24 -20.28
CA LEU A 159 -0.72 -2.89 -19.05
C LEU A 159 -0.03 -4.23 -19.34
N SER A 160 1.14 -4.43 -18.74
CA SER A 160 1.90 -5.68 -18.80
C SER A 160 1.17 -6.83 -18.11
N GLU A 161 1.44 -8.08 -18.53
CA GLU A 161 0.77 -9.27 -17.98
C GLU A 161 0.93 -9.37 -16.46
N LEU A 162 2.16 -9.20 -15.97
CA LEU A 162 2.43 -8.94 -14.56
C LEU A 162 2.58 -7.44 -14.35
N PHE A 163 2.02 -6.91 -13.27
CA PHE A 163 2.17 -5.52 -12.89
C PHE A 163 2.24 -5.37 -11.37
N ILE A 164 2.90 -4.31 -10.91
CA ILE A 164 2.99 -4.00 -9.49
C ILE A 164 1.97 -2.92 -9.17
N HIS A 165 1.05 -3.21 -8.27
CA HIS A 165 0.08 -2.26 -7.74
C HIS A 165 0.62 -1.60 -6.47
N PHE A 166 0.62 -0.27 -6.48
CA PHE A 166 0.88 0.56 -5.32
C PHE A 166 -0.41 1.28 -4.94
N ASN A 167 -0.71 1.34 -3.65
CA ASN A 167 -1.52 2.44 -3.15
C ASN A 167 -0.63 3.69 -3.00
N ASP A 168 -1.23 4.88 -2.93
CA ASP A 168 -0.51 6.14 -2.75
C ASP A 168 0.31 6.22 -1.47
N ASP A 169 -0.09 5.49 -0.42
CA ASP A 169 0.58 5.45 0.88
C ASP A 169 1.67 4.36 1.00
N TYR A 170 2.12 3.75 -0.10
CA TYR A 170 3.21 2.76 -0.10
C TYR A 170 4.54 3.42 -0.44
N PHE A 171 5.57 3.13 0.34
CA PHE A 171 6.90 3.74 0.23
C PHE A 171 7.99 2.69 0.13
N LEU A 172 9.00 3.00 -0.67
CA LEU A 172 10.28 2.29 -0.68
C LEU A 172 11.27 3.03 0.23
N HIS A 173 12.00 2.29 1.05
CA HIS A 173 12.98 2.85 2.00
C HIS A 173 14.43 2.46 1.67
N ALA A 174 14.61 1.48 0.78
CA ALA A 174 15.90 1.02 0.30
C ALA A 174 15.77 0.44 -1.10
N SER A 175 16.89 0.39 -1.83
CA SER A 175 16.94 -0.18 -3.18
C SER A 175 16.33 -1.58 -3.22
N CYS A 176 15.30 -1.76 -4.05
CA CYS A 176 14.64 -3.03 -4.25
C CYS A 176 15.07 -3.66 -5.57
N HIS A 177 15.35 -4.95 -5.55
CA HIS A 177 15.68 -5.76 -6.72
C HIS A 177 14.40 -6.39 -7.30
N PRO A 178 14.30 -6.74 -8.60
CA PRO A 178 13.12 -7.45 -9.12
C PRO A 178 12.75 -8.71 -8.33
N SER A 179 13.74 -9.41 -7.75
CA SER A 179 13.50 -10.57 -6.87
C SER A 179 12.79 -10.25 -5.56
N ASP A 180 12.62 -8.98 -5.21
CA ASP A 180 11.79 -8.58 -4.07
C ASP A 180 10.30 -8.71 -4.41
N PHE A 181 9.91 -8.61 -5.69
CA PHE A 181 8.52 -8.64 -6.17
C PHE A 181 8.16 -9.92 -6.93
N PHE A 182 9.12 -10.52 -7.63
CA PHE A 182 8.89 -11.64 -8.54
C PHE A 182 9.72 -12.85 -8.15
N THR A 183 9.27 -14.05 -8.55
CA THR A 183 10.08 -15.27 -8.44
C THR A 183 11.13 -15.31 -9.56
N GLY A 184 12.21 -16.07 -9.37
CA GLY A 184 13.24 -16.28 -10.41
C GLY A 184 12.73 -16.93 -11.70
N THR A 185 11.49 -17.44 -11.70
CA THR A 185 10.81 -18.05 -12.85
C THR A 185 9.71 -17.16 -13.43
N LYS A 186 9.78 -15.84 -13.20
CA LYS A 186 8.77 -14.85 -13.64
C LYS A 186 7.38 -15.10 -13.03
N GLY A 187 7.35 -15.54 -11.78
CA GLY A 187 6.14 -15.69 -10.97
C GLY A 187 5.91 -14.51 -10.03
N VAL A 188 4.90 -14.65 -9.17
CA VAL A 188 4.46 -13.62 -8.22
C VAL A 188 4.99 -13.91 -6.81
N LYS A 189 5.56 -12.91 -6.13
CA LYS A 189 5.75 -12.98 -4.68
C LYS A 189 4.50 -12.48 -3.96
N ILE A 190 4.05 -13.27 -2.99
CA ILE A 190 2.82 -13.08 -2.24
C ILE A 190 3.20 -12.71 -0.82
N PHE A 191 3.00 -11.44 -0.46
CA PHE A 191 3.31 -10.93 0.88
C PHE A 191 2.15 -11.19 1.84
N LEU A 192 2.33 -12.14 2.75
CA LEU A 192 1.34 -12.50 3.76
C LEU A 192 1.84 -12.14 5.15
N THR A 193 0.94 -11.71 6.01
CA THR A 193 1.24 -11.51 7.43
C THR A 193 1.43 -12.86 8.13
N ASP A 194 2.15 -12.85 9.24
CA ASP A 194 2.34 -14.04 10.08
C ASP A 194 1.05 -14.47 10.81
N THR A 195 -0.04 -13.70 10.71
CA THR A 195 -1.28 -13.97 11.43
C THR A 195 -2.20 -14.86 10.60
N GLU A 196 -2.26 -16.14 10.99
CA GLU A 196 -3.20 -17.08 10.39
C GLU A 196 -4.65 -16.81 10.83
N VAL A 197 -5.55 -16.97 9.87
CA VAL A 197 -7.00 -16.90 9.98
C VAL A 197 -7.54 -18.33 10.04
N THR A 198 -8.60 -18.52 10.82
CA THR A 198 -9.19 -19.85 10.99
C THR A 198 -9.75 -20.41 9.68
N LYS A 199 -9.41 -21.66 9.35
CA LYS A 199 -9.99 -22.41 8.23
C LYS A 199 -11.42 -22.94 8.52
N ASN A 200 -11.96 -22.65 9.71
CA ASN A 200 -13.30 -23.09 10.07
C ASN A 200 -14.34 -22.10 9.53
N ARG A 201 -14.99 -22.49 8.42
CA ARG A 201 -16.04 -21.69 7.76
C ARG A 201 -17.11 -21.19 8.73
N SER A 202 -17.63 -22.03 9.62
CA SER A 202 -18.69 -21.65 10.57
C SER A 202 -18.23 -20.58 11.56
N LYS A 203 -16.96 -20.63 11.99
CA LYS A 203 -16.38 -19.56 12.82
C LYS A 203 -16.27 -18.25 12.05
N LEU A 204 -15.80 -18.29 10.80
CA LEU A 204 -15.72 -17.10 9.94
C LEU A 204 -17.08 -16.46 9.71
N VAL A 205 -18.10 -17.25 9.36
CA VAL A 205 -19.47 -16.75 9.18
C VAL A 205 -20.00 -16.14 10.48
N THR A 206 -19.75 -16.77 11.62
CA THR A 206 -20.16 -16.24 12.93
C THR A 206 -19.48 -14.91 13.23
N GLN A 207 -18.18 -14.80 12.94
CA GLN A 207 -17.42 -13.56 13.13
C GLN A 207 -17.93 -12.46 12.18
N MET A 208 -18.09 -12.75 10.90
CA MET A 208 -18.58 -11.82 9.87
C MET A 208 -19.95 -11.26 10.23
N ASN A 209 -20.86 -12.10 10.75
CA ASN A 209 -22.19 -11.67 11.17
C ASN A 209 -22.20 -10.77 12.41
N ARG A 210 -21.17 -10.87 13.27
CA ARG A 210 -21.04 -10.06 14.50
C ARG A 210 -20.31 -8.74 14.25
N ASP A 211 -19.45 -8.71 13.25
CA ASP A 211 -18.66 -7.53 12.93
C ASP A 211 -19.55 -6.36 12.52
N ARG A 212 -19.05 -5.14 12.70
CA ARG A 212 -19.70 -3.90 12.26
C ARG A 212 -18.83 -3.14 11.26
N ASN A 213 -17.54 -3.42 11.20
CA ASN A 213 -16.63 -2.80 10.25
C ASN A 213 -16.83 -3.42 8.86
N PRO A 214 -17.16 -2.61 7.82
CA PRO A 214 -17.31 -3.12 6.45
C PRO A 214 -16.05 -3.81 5.91
N TRP A 215 -14.87 -3.32 6.27
CA TRP A 215 -13.60 -3.90 5.83
C TRP A 215 -13.40 -5.29 6.41
N ASP A 216 -13.55 -5.48 7.73
CA ASP A 216 -13.41 -6.79 8.38
C ASP A 216 -14.42 -7.80 7.82
N LYS A 217 -15.65 -7.34 7.53
CA LYS A 217 -16.64 -8.19 6.85
C LYS A 217 -16.20 -8.62 5.46
N SER A 218 -15.72 -7.68 4.64
CA SER A 218 -15.24 -7.99 3.29
C SER A 218 -14.03 -8.94 3.30
N LEU A 219 -13.14 -8.80 4.29
CA LEU A 219 -12.03 -9.72 4.53
C LEU A 219 -12.54 -11.13 4.82
N LEU A 220 -13.42 -11.27 5.81
CA LEU A 220 -13.98 -12.56 6.20
C LEU A 220 -14.79 -13.19 5.07
N ARG A 221 -15.57 -12.40 4.34
CA ARG A 221 -16.30 -12.84 3.15
C ARG A 221 -15.37 -13.38 2.08
N THR A 222 -14.26 -12.70 1.81
CA THR A 222 -13.27 -13.15 0.82
C THR A 222 -12.63 -14.47 1.23
N PHE A 223 -12.30 -14.66 2.51
CA PHE A 223 -11.82 -15.95 3.00
C PHE A 223 -12.88 -17.06 2.92
N ILE A 224 -14.14 -16.75 3.20
CA ILE A 224 -15.25 -17.71 3.03
C ILE A 224 -15.40 -18.10 1.56
N LEU A 225 -15.32 -17.15 0.63
CA LEU A 225 -15.37 -17.41 -0.82
C LEU A 225 -14.25 -18.36 -1.27
N LEU A 226 -13.01 -18.10 -0.82
CA LEU A 226 -11.86 -18.96 -1.09
C LEU A 226 -12.04 -20.38 -0.51
N LEU A 227 -12.56 -20.48 0.73
CA LEU A 227 -12.87 -21.75 1.38
C LEU A 227 -13.92 -22.57 0.61
N ASP A 228 -15.01 -21.92 0.22
CA ASP A 228 -16.13 -22.55 -0.46
C ASP A 228 -15.74 -23.01 -1.87
N THR A 229 -14.91 -22.23 -2.56
CA THR A 229 -14.45 -22.53 -3.92
C THR A 229 -13.44 -23.69 -3.95
N TYR A 230 -12.41 -23.64 -3.09
CA TYR A 230 -11.25 -24.53 -3.24
C TYR A 230 -11.10 -25.60 -2.17
N ARG A 231 -11.93 -25.58 -1.11
CA ARG A 231 -11.84 -26.51 0.04
C ARG A 231 -10.44 -26.53 0.71
N LEU A 232 -9.64 -25.49 0.44
CA LEU A 232 -8.29 -25.14 0.90
C LEU A 232 -7.42 -26.29 1.41
N HIS A 233 -7.10 -27.23 0.53
CA HIS A 233 -6.14 -28.27 0.86
C HIS A 233 -4.74 -27.70 1.20
N ASN A 234 -4.31 -26.59 0.56
CA ASN A 234 -2.93 -26.08 0.65
C ASN A 234 -2.79 -24.54 0.81
N MET A 235 -3.83 -23.79 1.18
CA MET A 235 -3.69 -22.32 1.37
C MET A 235 -3.35 -21.97 2.83
N PRO A 236 -2.31 -21.18 3.11
CA PRO A 236 -2.25 -20.40 4.35
C PRO A 236 -3.30 -19.30 4.25
N LEU A 237 -4.32 -19.37 5.11
CA LEU A 237 -5.27 -18.27 5.25
C LEU A 237 -4.59 -17.23 6.13
N SER A 238 -3.79 -16.35 5.55
CA SER A 238 -3.24 -15.19 6.26
C SER A 238 -3.69 -13.93 5.55
N ASN A 239 -3.71 -12.82 6.30
CA ASN A 239 -3.95 -11.53 5.66
C ASN A 239 -2.78 -11.15 4.75
N THR A 240 -3.00 -10.28 3.78
CA THR A 240 -1.91 -9.69 3.00
C THR A 240 -1.23 -8.59 3.80
N HIS A 241 0.08 -8.43 3.61
CA HIS A 241 0.74 -7.20 4.04
C HIS A 241 0.22 -6.03 3.21
N HIS A 242 -0.03 -4.88 3.86
CA HIS A 242 -0.35 -3.63 3.17
C HIS A 242 0.95 -3.07 2.57
N ALA A 243 1.30 -3.59 1.41
CA ALA A 243 2.55 -3.35 0.70
C ALA A 243 2.28 -3.53 -0.81
N PRO A 244 3.22 -3.15 -1.70
CA PRO A 244 3.01 -3.30 -3.12
C PRO A 244 2.58 -4.73 -3.50
N TYR A 245 1.48 -4.84 -4.23
CA TYR A 245 0.94 -6.11 -4.68
C TYR A 245 1.42 -6.43 -6.09
N VAL A 246 1.72 -7.70 -6.37
CA VAL A 246 2.10 -8.12 -7.72
C VAL A 246 0.95 -8.92 -8.31
N TYR A 247 0.31 -8.36 -9.32
CA TYR A 247 -0.86 -8.95 -9.95
C TYR A 247 -0.55 -9.49 -11.35
N SER A 248 -1.33 -10.49 -11.75
CA SER A 248 -1.43 -11.01 -13.13
C SER A 248 -2.77 -10.63 -13.73
N LYS A 249 -2.77 -10.13 -14.97
CA LYS A 249 -3.98 -9.84 -15.75
C LYS A 249 -4.76 -11.12 -16.06
N GLN A 250 -4.08 -12.19 -16.43
CA GLN A 250 -4.75 -13.48 -16.67
C GLN A 250 -5.46 -13.96 -15.40
N VAL A 251 -4.82 -13.87 -14.24
CA VAL A 251 -5.48 -14.23 -12.97
C VAL A 251 -6.72 -13.38 -12.74
N PHE A 252 -6.69 -12.07 -13.02
CA PHE A 252 -7.90 -11.24 -12.96
C PHE A 252 -9.01 -11.76 -13.89
N HIS A 253 -8.69 -12.09 -15.14
CA HIS A 253 -9.69 -12.64 -16.08
C HIS A 253 -10.30 -13.95 -15.58
N GLU A 254 -9.48 -14.87 -15.09
CA GLU A 254 -9.96 -16.14 -14.52
C GLU A 254 -10.82 -15.89 -13.27
N MET A 255 -10.40 -14.97 -12.41
CA MET A 255 -11.10 -14.63 -11.17
C MET A 255 -12.47 -13.98 -11.44
N HIS A 256 -12.57 -13.10 -12.44
CA HIS A 256 -13.84 -12.54 -12.93
C HIS A 256 -14.75 -13.63 -13.53
N SER A 257 -14.20 -14.68 -14.13
CA SER A 257 -14.99 -15.80 -14.63
C SER A 257 -15.48 -16.73 -13.52
N VAL A 258 -14.65 -16.99 -12.50
CA VAL A 258 -14.96 -17.95 -11.43
C VAL A 258 -15.85 -17.33 -10.35
N TRP A 259 -15.64 -16.06 -10.03
CA TRP A 259 -16.36 -15.31 -8.98
C TRP A 259 -17.19 -14.15 -9.54
N PHE A 260 -17.75 -14.34 -10.75
CA PHE A 260 -18.53 -13.31 -11.43
C PHE A 260 -19.63 -12.75 -10.53
N ASP A 261 -20.45 -13.61 -9.94
CA ASP A 261 -21.60 -13.19 -9.14
C ASP A 261 -21.16 -12.39 -7.90
N GLU A 262 -20.14 -12.84 -7.18
CA GLU A 262 -19.67 -12.18 -5.97
C GLU A 262 -18.97 -10.84 -6.24
N LEU A 263 -18.15 -10.79 -7.30
CA LEU A 263 -17.48 -9.56 -7.73
C LEU A 263 -18.50 -8.56 -8.28
N HIS A 264 -19.44 -9.03 -9.10
CA HIS A 264 -20.52 -8.21 -9.64
C HIS A 264 -21.41 -7.65 -8.52
N GLU A 265 -21.85 -8.47 -7.56
CA GLU A 265 -22.63 -8.03 -6.40
C GLU A 265 -21.92 -6.92 -5.63
N GLY A 266 -20.64 -7.12 -5.30
CA GLY A 266 -19.82 -6.14 -4.58
C GLY A 266 -19.54 -4.86 -5.39
N SER A 267 -19.45 -4.96 -6.72
CA SER A 267 -19.16 -3.82 -7.59
C SER A 267 -20.22 -2.73 -7.54
N TRP A 268 -21.48 -3.05 -7.24
CA TRP A 268 -22.57 -2.08 -7.11
C TRP A 268 -22.46 -1.18 -5.87
N ASN A 269 -21.58 -1.53 -4.92
CA ASN A 269 -21.36 -0.75 -3.71
C ASN A 269 -20.51 0.49 -4.02
N ARG A 270 -21.14 1.67 -3.97
CA ARG A 270 -20.44 2.96 -4.18
C ARG A 270 -19.40 3.27 -3.09
N PHE A 271 -19.60 2.73 -1.89
CA PHE A 271 -18.68 2.83 -0.75
C PHE A 271 -18.43 1.44 -0.20
N ARG A 272 -17.30 1.27 0.51
CA ARG A 272 -16.91 0.00 1.11
C ARG A 272 -18.06 -0.65 1.88
N SER A 273 -18.33 -1.91 1.58
CA SER A 273 -19.43 -2.69 2.14
C SER A 273 -18.96 -4.09 2.54
N GLY A 274 -19.69 -4.71 3.48
CA GLY A 274 -19.33 -6.04 3.97
C GLY A 274 -19.54 -7.19 2.97
N ASN A 275 -20.23 -6.94 1.86
CA ASN A 275 -20.36 -7.89 0.75
C ASN A 275 -19.31 -7.70 -0.36
N ASP A 276 -18.38 -6.75 -0.20
CA ASP A 276 -17.24 -6.61 -1.11
C ASP A 276 -16.31 -7.84 -1.05
N ILE A 277 -15.56 -8.05 -2.13
CA ILE A 277 -14.43 -8.98 -2.20
C ILE A 277 -13.13 -8.16 -2.20
N LEU A 278 -12.22 -8.47 -1.28
CA LEU A 278 -10.91 -7.82 -1.19
C LEU A 278 -9.99 -8.39 -2.26
N ILE A 279 -9.63 -7.56 -3.24
CA ILE A 279 -8.86 -7.97 -4.40
C ILE A 279 -7.45 -8.48 -4.08
N PRO A 280 -6.68 -7.89 -3.16
CA PRO A 280 -5.39 -8.45 -2.79
C PRO A 280 -5.49 -9.90 -2.30
N ILE A 281 -6.48 -10.18 -1.44
CA ILE A 281 -6.71 -11.52 -0.86
C ILE A 281 -7.25 -12.49 -1.91
N ALA A 282 -8.22 -12.05 -2.71
CA ALA A 282 -8.84 -12.86 -3.75
C ALA A 282 -7.82 -13.25 -4.83
N HIS A 283 -7.05 -12.29 -5.33
CA HIS A 283 -6.03 -12.50 -6.38
C HIS A 283 -4.92 -13.43 -5.90
N TYR A 284 -4.38 -13.19 -4.71
CA TYR A 284 -3.33 -14.05 -4.14
C TYR A 284 -3.86 -15.43 -3.80
N GLY A 285 -5.07 -15.53 -3.23
CA GLY A 285 -5.72 -16.81 -2.97
C GLY A 285 -5.95 -17.62 -4.24
N PHE A 286 -6.43 -16.98 -5.31
CA PHE A 286 -6.56 -17.60 -6.63
C PHE A 286 -5.20 -18.05 -7.16
N THR A 287 -4.18 -17.19 -7.11
CA THR A 287 -2.84 -17.48 -7.59
C THR A 287 -2.21 -18.69 -6.89
N ILE A 288 -2.37 -18.80 -5.57
CA ILE A 288 -1.85 -19.96 -4.80
C ILE A 288 -2.56 -21.25 -5.21
N GLN A 289 -3.88 -21.20 -5.41
CA GLN A 289 -4.67 -22.41 -5.68
C GLN A 289 -4.64 -22.84 -7.15
N GLN A 290 -4.66 -21.90 -8.09
CA GLN A 290 -4.88 -22.14 -9.51
C GLN A 290 -3.85 -21.47 -10.43
N GLY A 291 -2.96 -20.61 -9.93
CA GLY A 291 -2.01 -19.85 -10.77
C GLY A 291 -1.19 -20.74 -11.70
N TRP A 292 -0.71 -21.90 -11.22
CA TRP A 292 0.03 -22.85 -12.05
C TRP A 292 -0.85 -23.60 -13.06
N SER A 293 -2.07 -23.99 -12.66
CA SER A 293 -2.98 -24.77 -13.52
C SER A 293 -3.51 -23.90 -14.66
N CYS A 294 -4.04 -22.70 -14.36
CA CYS A 294 -4.60 -21.78 -15.35
C CYS A 294 -3.54 -21.11 -16.22
N CYS A 295 -2.47 -20.65 -15.59
CA CYS A 295 -1.70 -19.52 -16.11
C CYS A 295 -0.19 -19.80 -16.15
N LYS A 296 0.23 -21.00 -15.71
CA LYS A 296 1.65 -21.37 -15.51
C LYS A 296 2.41 -20.36 -14.63
N LEU A 297 1.66 -19.72 -13.72
CA LEU A 297 2.18 -18.70 -12.85
C LEU A 297 2.70 -19.33 -11.55
N ALA A 298 4.02 -19.36 -11.41
CA ALA A 298 4.66 -19.73 -10.16
C ALA A 298 4.37 -18.67 -9.09
N ASN A 299 4.36 -19.08 -7.83
CA ASN A 299 4.27 -18.16 -6.70
C ASN A 299 5.24 -18.55 -5.58
N GLU A 300 5.65 -17.55 -4.82
CA GLU A 300 6.45 -17.70 -3.60
C GLU A 300 5.79 -16.87 -2.50
N ILE A 301 5.53 -17.51 -1.36
CA ILE A 301 4.95 -16.82 -0.21
C ILE A 301 6.09 -16.22 0.61
N VAL A 302 6.02 -14.91 0.81
CA VAL A 302 6.94 -14.14 1.65
C VAL A 302 6.18 -13.67 2.87
N THR A 303 6.66 -14.08 4.04
CA THR A 303 6.17 -13.58 5.32
C THR A 303 7.02 -12.39 5.75
N GLY A 304 6.43 -11.26 6.14
CA GLY A 304 7.17 -10.04 6.53
C GLY A 304 7.99 -10.13 7.84
N SER A 305 8.25 -11.34 8.32
CA SER A 305 8.99 -11.65 9.53
C SER A 305 10.49 -11.31 9.45
N ASP A 306 11.04 -11.17 8.23
CA ASP A 306 12.43 -10.75 8.01
C ASP A 306 12.68 -9.24 8.20
N GLY A 307 11.61 -8.47 8.43
CA GLY A 307 11.65 -7.03 8.68
C GLY A 307 11.78 -6.17 7.42
N THR A 308 11.71 -6.76 6.23
CA THR A 308 11.79 -6.02 4.95
C THR A 308 10.53 -5.21 4.64
N ILE A 309 9.38 -5.63 5.19
CA ILE A 309 8.09 -4.98 5.00
C ILE A 309 7.51 -4.57 6.36
N LYS A 310 7.02 -3.34 6.48
CA LYS A 310 6.33 -2.88 7.70
C LYS A 310 4.99 -2.22 7.41
N TYR A 311 3.98 -2.66 8.16
CA TYR A 311 2.74 -1.93 8.31
C TYR A 311 2.93 -0.82 9.33
N VAL A 312 2.61 0.40 8.95
CA VAL A 312 2.53 1.55 9.85
C VAL A 312 1.15 2.16 9.67
N GLU A 313 0.61 2.63 10.78
CA GLU A 313 -0.66 3.32 10.85
C GLU A 313 -0.42 4.62 11.60
N PHE A 314 -0.65 5.75 10.95
CA PHE A 314 -0.57 7.05 11.60
C PHE A 314 -1.95 7.39 12.16
N THR A 315 -2.01 7.62 13.48
CA THR A 315 -3.26 7.98 14.17
C THR A 315 -3.18 9.42 14.68
N SER A 316 -4.25 9.92 15.29
CA SER A 316 -4.24 11.23 15.95
C SER A 316 -3.29 11.33 17.15
N ASN A 317 -2.57 10.25 17.52
CA ASN A 317 -1.62 10.22 18.63
C ASN A 317 -0.17 10.41 18.15
N THR A 318 0.31 11.66 18.23
CA THR A 318 1.67 12.05 17.81
C THR A 318 2.79 11.34 18.59
N THR A 319 2.53 10.89 19.82
CA THR A 319 3.53 10.18 20.63
C THR A 319 3.74 8.76 20.12
N GLU A 320 2.66 8.04 19.80
CA GLU A 320 2.74 6.72 19.18
C GLU A 320 3.34 6.78 17.78
N ASN A 321 2.96 7.78 16.99
CA ASN A 321 3.53 8.02 15.67
C ASN A 321 5.04 8.28 15.75
N ALA A 322 5.53 9.05 16.74
CA ALA A 322 6.96 9.28 16.92
C ALA A 322 7.73 7.98 17.21
N ILE A 323 7.15 7.06 17.99
CA ILE A 323 7.74 5.73 18.24
C ILE A 323 7.79 4.92 16.94
N LYS A 324 6.72 4.94 16.14
CA LYS A 324 6.66 4.28 14.83
C LYS A 324 7.71 4.83 13.87
N ILE A 325 7.86 6.15 13.77
CA ILE A 325 8.90 6.82 12.97
C ILE A 325 10.30 6.40 13.40
N ALA A 326 10.58 6.42 14.72
CA ALA A 326 11.87 5.99 15.24
C ALA A 326 12.15 4.50 14.92
N THR A 327 11.12 3.66 14.97
CA THR A 327 11.22 2.23 14.63
C THR A 327 11.57 2.04 13.15
N LEU A 328 10.96 2.81 12.24
CA LEU A 328 11.27 2.76 10.82
C LEU A 328 12.74 3.13 10.57
N ARG A 329 13.19 4.27 11.10
CA ARG A 329 14.58 4.76 10.94
C ARG A 329 15.65 3.83 11.50
N GLN A 330 15.31 3.06 12.53
CA GLN A 330 16.22 2.08 13.13
C GLN A 330 16.27 0.74 12.38
N ASN A 331 15.26 0.43 11.56
CA ASN A 331 15.18 -0.85 10.87
C ASN A 331 16.06 -0.87 9.61
N ARG A 332 17.28 -1.36 9.75
CA ARG A 332 18.26 -1.48 8.64
C ARG A 332 17.86 -2.45 7.53
N ASN A 333 16.92 -3.35 7.79
CA ASN A 333 16.45 -4.31 6.79
C ASN A 333 15.22 -3.81 6.03
N LEU A 334 14.64 -2.66 6.43
CA LEU A 334 13.42 -2.16 5.85
C LEU A 334 13.62 -1.82 4.37
N LYS A 335 12.82 -2.45 3.51
CA LYS A 335 12.74 -2.12 2.08
C LYS A 335 11.48 -1.37 1.74
N MET A 336 10.35 -1.75 2.35
CA MET A 336 9.04 -1.24 2.00
C MET A 336 8.19 -1.01 3.25
N PHE A 337 7.38 0.04 3.25
CA PHE A 337 6.37 0.23 4.28
C PHE A 337 5.17 0.99 3.72
N ASN A 338 4.05 0.94 4.44
CA ASN A 338 2.93 1.84 4.22
C ASN A 338 2.71 2.71 5.46
N ILE A 339 1.93 3.79 5.33
CA ILE A 339 1.65 4.74 6.41
C ILE A 339 0.22 4.64 6.97
N ASN A 340 -0.75 4.16 6.16
CA ASN A 340 -2.18 4.03 6.50
C ASN A 340 -2.68 5.13 7.43
N ASP A 341 -3.04 6.27 6.86
CA ASP A 341 -3.66 7.38 7.59
C ASP A 341 -4.98 6.91 8.23
N ASP A 342 -5.00 6.79 9.55
CA ASP A 342 -6.21 6.57 10.37
C ASP A 342 -6.40 7.73 11.37
N MET A 343 -6.02 8.93 10.95
CA MET A 343 -6.23 10.15 11.72
C MET A 343 -7.70 10.61 11.63
N ASP A 344 -8.24 11.02 12.77
CA ASP A 344 -9.59 11.57 12.92
C ASP A 344 -9.70 13.00 12.36
N ILE A 345 -10.73 13.73 12.76
CA ILE A 345 -10.90 15.17 12.52
C ILE A 345 -10.66 15.91 13.84
N GLY A 346 -9.98 17.06 13.81
CA GLY A 346 -9.74 17.92 14.96
C GLY A 346 -8.28 18.33 15.12
N ASP A 347 -7.96 19.02 16.22
CA ASP A 347 -6.63 19.60 16.46
C ASP A 347 -5.54 18.53 16.58
N SER A 348 -5.79 17.43 17.30
CA SER A 348 -4.85 16.31 17.42
C SER A 348 -4.53 15.66 16.08
N ALA A 349 -5.54 15.53 15.21
CA ALA A 349 -5.35 15.07 13.84
C ALA A 349 -4.63 16.11 12.97
N SER A 350 -4.74 17.40 13.28
CA SER A 350 -3.94 18.44 12.61
C SER A 350 -2.46 18.33 12.96
N ASP A 351 -2.14 18.17 14.24
CA ASP A 351 -0.75 18.01 14.69
C ASP A 351 -0.13 16.72 14.16
N ALA A 352 -0.88 15.62 14.15
CA ALA A 352 -0.43 14.35 13.56
C ALA A 352 -0.18 14.46 12.05
N ARG A 353 -0.99 15.24 11.31
CA ARG A 353 -0.76 15.51 9.90
C ARG A 353 0.49 16.34 9.66
N VAL A 354 0.78 17.34 10.49
CA VAL A 354 2.04 18.09 10.42
C VAL A 354 3.22 17.15 10.64
N GLN A 355 3.15 16.30 11.66
CA GLN A 355 4.18 15.30 11.93
C GLN A 355 4.39 14.31 10.78
N LEU A 356 3.31 13.85 10.14
CA LEU A 356 3.39 13.00 8.94
C LEU A 356 4.09 13.73 7.79
N ASN A 357 3.69 14.96 7.49
CA ASN A 357 4.30 15.75 6.42
C ASN A 357 5.79 16.03 6.70
N ASP A 358 6.14 16.39 7.93
CA ASP A 358 7.52 16.60 8.35
C ASP A 358 8.35 15.33 8.19
N PHE A 359 7.79 14.16 8.54
CA PHE A 359 8.44 12.87 8.33
C PHE A 359 8.69 12.61 6.84
N LEU A 360 7.66 12.74 6.00
CA LEU A 360 7.77 12.49 4.56
C LEU A 360 8.76 13.44 3.87
N ASP A 361 8.75 14.72 4.24
CA ASP A 361 9.70 15.71 3.72
C ASP A 361 11.14 15.40 4.17
N GLN A 362 11.35 14.99 5.43
CA GLN A 362 12.68 14.61 5.90
C GLN A 362 13.23 13.38 5.16
N GLU A 363 12.40 12.35 4.95
CA GLU A 363 12.86 11.11 4.29
C GLU A 363 12.98 11.24 2.77
N TYR A 364 12.09 11.98 2.12
CA TYR A 364 11.94 11.97 0.66
C TYR A 364 11.87 13.36 0.01
N GLY A 365 11.87 14.45 0.79
CA GLY A 365 11.79 15.83 0.31
C GLY A 365 12.92 16.23 -0.64
N HIS A 366 14.12 15.69 -0.38
CA HIS A 366 15.34 15.95 -1.15
C HIS A 366 15.42 15.14 -2.45
N LEU A 367 14.61 14.09 -2.61
CA LEU A 367 14.60 13.19 -3.76
C LEU A 367 13.69 13.76 -4.87
N ILE A 368 14.14 14.78 -5.61
CA ILE A 368 13.32 15.34 -6.69
C ILE A 368 13.21 14.31 -7.84
N GLY A 369 12.01 13.78 -8.05
CA GLY A 369 11.74 12.70 -8.99
C GLY A 369 11.67 13.16 -10.46
N THR A 370 11.79 12.22 -11.38
CA THR A 370 11.70 12.49 -12.84
C THR A 370 10.28 12.81 -13.31
N PHE A 371 9.28 12.47 -12.50
CA PHE A 371 7.86 12.63 -12.79
C PHE A 371 7.29 13.98 -12.34
N GLU A 372 8.10 14.84 -11.73
CA GLU A 372 7.69 16.15 -11.27
C GLU A 372 7.92 17.22 -12.34
N VAL A 373 7.09 18.26 -12.35
CA VAL A 373 7.36 19.46 -13.14
C VAL A 373 8.62 20.12 -12.57
N ARG A 374 9.67 20.24 -13.39
CA ARG A 374 10.88 20.97 -12.98
C ARG A 374 10.53 22.45 -12.83
N THR A 375 10.57 22.95 -11.60
CA THR A 375 10.43 24.37 -11.28
C THR A 375 11.71 25.15 -11.56
#